data_AF-A0A972WXP8-F1
#
_entry.id   AF-A0A972WXP8-F1
#
_cell.length_a   1.000
_cell.length_b   1.000
_cell.length_c   1.000
_cell.angle_alpha   90.00
_cell.angle_beta   90.00
_cell.angle_gamma   90.00
#
_symmetry.space_group_name_H-M   'P 1'
#
loop_
_entity.id
_entity.type
_entity.pdbx_description
1 polymer ?
#
loop_
_entity_poly.entity_id
_entity_poly.type
_entity_poly.pdbx_seq_one_letter_code
_entity_poly.pdbx_strand_id
1 'polypeptide(L)' 'LPTGICANLTDDLRHALIAATIKHEKPLTNALGSDFRATLTDTRIISLFEKM' A
#
# COMPACT_ATOMS: atom_id res chain seq x y z
N LEU A 1 -16.32 2.26 10.66
CA LEU A 1 -15.63 1.54 9.56
C LEU A 1 -15.48 0.08 10.00
N PRO A 2 -15.65 -0.89 9.09
CA PRO A 2 -15.28 -2.27 9.39
C PRO A 2 -13.78 -2.33 9.70
N THR A 3 -13.39 -3.25 10.60
CA THR A 3 -12.00 -3.41 11.04
C THR A 3 -11.48 -4.81 10.72
N GLY A 4 -10.19 -4.92 10.43
CA GLY A 4 -9.51 -6.20 10.24
C GLY A 4 -9.78 -6.86 8.89
N ILE A 5 -10.22 -6.10 7.89
CA ILE A 5 -10.52 -6.64 6.55
C ILE A 5 -9.26 -7.21 5.90
N CYS A 6 -8.12 -6.55 6.11
CA CYS A 6 -6.85 -6.95 5.54
C CYS A 6 -5.95 -7.70 6.52
N ALA A 7 -6.46 -8.14 7.68
CA ALA A 7 -5.63 -8.78 8.71
C ALA A 7 -5.03 -10.13 8.27
N ASN A 8 -5.69 -10.84 7.36
CA ASN A 8 -5.33 -12.21 6.95
C ASN A 8 -5.05 -12.34 5.45
N LEU A 9 -4.45 -11.32 4.83
CA LEU A 9 -4.07 -11.39 3.41
C LEU A 9 -2.99 -12.46 3.20
N THR A 10 -3.22 -13.34 2.21
CA THR A 10 -2.19 -14.25 1.68
C THR A 10 -1.09 -13.46 0.98
N ASP A 11 0.07 -14.07 0.78
CA ASP A 11 1.21 -13.41 0.11
C ASP A 11 0.86 -12.93 -1.31
N ASP A 12 0.09 -13.72 -2.06
CA ASP A 12 -0.37 -13.32 -3.39
C ASP A 12 -1.27 -12.06 -3.34
N LEU A 13 -2.15 -11.98 -2.35
CA LEU A 13 -3.01 -10.81 -2.16
C LEU A 13 -2.20 -9.60 -1.68
N ARG A 14 -1.15 -9.80 -0.86
CA ARG A 14 -0.22 -8.74 -0.46
C ARG A 14 0.51 -8.16 -1.68
N HIS A 15 1.02 -9.01 -2.57
CA HIS A 15 1.66 -8.56 -3.80
C HIS A 15 0.70 -7.82 -4.73
N ALA A 16 -0.52 -8.35 -4.92
CA ALA A 16 -1.53 -7.70 -5.73
C ALA A 16 -1.91 -6.32 -5.17
N LEU A 17 -2.02 -6.19 -3.85
CA LEU A 17 -2.34 -4.94 -3.17
C LEU A 17 -1.23 -3.89 -3.33
N ILE A 18 0.03 -4.31 -3.17
CA ILE A 18 1.20 -3.44 -3.41
C ILE A 18 1.19 -2.94 -4.85
N ALA A 19 1.03 -3.85 -5.83
CA ALA A 19 1.00 -3.51 -7.24
C ALA A 19 -0.14 -2.53 -7.59
N ALA A 20 -1.33 -2.78 -7.05
CA ALA A 20 -2.48 -1.89 -7.22
C ALA A 20 -2.24 -0.50 -6.61
N THR A 21 -1.60 -0.44 -5.44
CA THR A 21 -1.30 0.82 -4.75
C THR A 21 -0.34 1.69 -5.56
N ILE A 22 0.76 1.11 -6.07
CA ILE A 22 1.81 1.86 -6.75
C ILE A 22 1.52 2.19 -8.21
N LYS A 23 0.57 1.48 -8.83
CA LYS A 23 0.14 1.72 -10.22
C LYS A 23 -0.28 3.18 -10.48
N HIS A 24 -0.69 3.89 -9.44
CA HIS A 24 -1.12 5.28 -9.49
C HIS A 24 0.02 6.25 -9.15
N GLU A 25 1.10 6.22 -9.94
CA GLU A 25 2.32 7.01 -9.67
C GLU A 25 2.05 8.52 -9.61
N LYS A 26 1.26 9.08 -10.53
CA LYS A 26 1.02 10.54 -10.57
C LYS A 26 0.36 11.08 -9.29
N PRO A 27 -0.74 10.51 -8.77
CA PRO A 27 -1.25 10.86 -7.44
C PRO A 27 -0.24 10.69 -6.30
N LEU A 28 0.53 9.60 -6.31
CA LEU A 28 1.51 9.32 -5.25
C LEU A 28 2.64 10.36 -5.25
N THR A 29 3.15 10.70 -6.44
CA THR A 29 4.16 11.74 -6.61
C THR A 29 3.66 13.10 -6.14
N ASN A 30 2.40 13.44 -6.42
CA ASN A 30 1.81 14.71 -5.97
C ASN A 30 1.71 14.79 -4.43
N ALA A 31 1.47 13.65 -3.77
CA ALA A 31 1.26 13.60 -2.32
C ALA A 31 2.57 13.42 -1.52
N LEU A 32 3.50 12.61 -2.04
CA LEU A 32 4.68 12.13 -1.33
C LEU A 32 6.02 12.57 -1.95
N GLY A 33 5.97 13.23 -3.12
CA GLY A 33 7.14 13.66 -3.88
C GLY A 33 7.60 12.65 -4.94
N SER A 34 8.53 13.08 -5.80
CA SER A 34 9.04 12.29 -6.94
C SER A 34 9.70 10.96 -6.55
N ASP A 35 10.20 10.86 -5.32
CA ASP A 35 10.75 9.64 -4.74
C ASP A 35 9.80 9.03 -3.70
N PHE A 36 8.51 8.94 -4.05
CA PHE A 36 7.49 8.42 -3.13
C PHE A 36 7.83 7.01 -2.63
N ARG A 37 8.63 6.23 -3.37
CA ARG A 37 9.01 4.87 -2.99
C ARG A 37 10.00 4.79 -1.84
N ALA A 38 10.82 5.81 -1.61
CA ALA A 38 11.64 5.90 -0.41
C ALA A 38 10.77 5.97 0.87
N THR A 39 9.56 6.56 0.77
CA THR A 39 8.64 6.73 1.90
C THR A 39 7.58 5.62 1.96
N LEU A 40 6.98 5.26 0.82
CA LEU A 40 5.92 4.28 0.68
C LEU A 40 6.51 2.93 0.25
N THR A 41 7.21 2.28 1.18
CA THR A 41 7.76 0.93 0.99
C THR A 41 6.66 -0.14 1.02
N ASP A 42 6.96 -1.34 0.54
CA ASP A 42 6.01 -2.46 0.55
C ASP A 42 5.54 -2.82 1.95
N THR A 43 6.48 -2.89 2.91
CA THR A 43 6.17 -3.11 4.32
C THR A 43 5.26 -2.01 4.87
N ARG A 44 5.50 -0.74 4.47
CA ARG A 44 4.65 0.39 4.87
C ARG A 44 3.23 0.23 4.33
N ILE A 45 3.08 -0.09 3.04
CA ILE A 45 1.76 -0.32 2.40
C ILE A 45 0.99 -1.40 3.15
N ILE A 46 1.60 -2.56 3.35
CA ILE A 46 0.97 -3.68 4.06
C ILE A 46 0.55 -3.28 5.47
N SER A 47 1.45 -2.63 6.23
CA SER A 47 1.13 -2.21 7.60
C SER A 47 0.00 -1.18 7.69
N LEU A 48 -0.23 -0.40 6.64
CA LEU A 48 -1.33 0.57 6.57
C LEU A 48 -2.66 -0.15 6.34
N PHE A 49 -2.69 -1.10 5.41
CA PHE A 49 -3.90 -1.86 5.12
C PHE A 49 -4.26 -2.84 6.24
N GLU A 50 -3.29 -3.49 6.89
CA GLU A 50 -3.56 -4.38 8.05
C GLU A 50 -4.17 -3.65 9.25
N LYS A 51 -3.99 -2.32 9.34
CA LYS A 51 -4.61 -1.48 10.38
C LYS A 51 -6.02 -1.00 10.04
N MET A 52 -6.50 -1.24 8.82
CA MET A 52 -7.86 -0.91 8.39
C MET A 52 -8.85 -1.95 8.89
#